data_AF-A0A4Y1ZAJ0-F1
#
_entry.id   AF-A0A4Y1ZAJ0-F1
#
_cell.length_a   1.000
_cell.length_b   1.000
_cell.length_c   1.000
_cell.angle_alpha   90.00
_cell.angle_beta   90.00
_cell.angle_gamma   90.00
#
_symmetry.space_group_name_H-M   'P 1'
#
loop_
_entity.id
_entity.type
_entity.pdbx_description
1 polymer ?
#
loop_
_entity_poly.entity_id
_entity_poly.type
_entity_poly.pdbx_seq_one_letter_code
_entity_poly.pdbx_strand_id
1 'polypeptide(L)'
;MEQRLKREQVPTEQTWNLKDLFPTQEAYVAELNDMNVEVAKIIAQKSSMTNSSKALYQALETYFALKGRLWRLSAYVSLKQSADSSNAENQADAARVDAVITEIETQLSFLRIN
;
A
#
# COMPACT_ATOMS: atom_id res chain seq x y z
N MET A 1 33.75 19.31 -6.64
CA MET A 1 32.61 18.37 -6.52
C MET A 1 31.62 18.98 -5.56
N GLU A 2 30.37 19.14 -5.97
CA GLU A 2 29.32 19.61 -5.07
C GLU A 2 28.99 18.53 -4.03
N GLN A 3 28.88 18.93 -2.77
CA GLN A 3 28.52 18.03 -1.69
C GLN A 3 27.02 17.71 -1.79
N ARG A 4 26.68 16.42 -1.96
CA ARG A 4 25.28 15.98 -1.92
C ARG A 4 24.71 16.23 -0.52
N LEU A 5 23.63 17.00 -0.44
CA LEU A 5 22.91 17.22 0.81
C LEU A 5 22.32 15.90 1.32
N LYS A 6 22.41 15.68 2.64
CA LYS A 6 21.61 14.65 3.31
C LYS A 6 20.15 15.06 3.31
N ARG A 7 19.24 14.09 3.43
CA ARG A 7 17.80 14.35 3.42
C ARG A 7 17.36 15.34 4.50
N GLU A 8 17.96 15.27 5.68
CA GLU A 8 17.74 16.17 6.82
C GLU A 8 18.19 17.62 6.57
N GLN A 9 18.99 17.87 5.53
CA GLN A 9 19.51 19.19 5.18
C GLN A 9 18.68 19.90 4.10
N VAL A 10 17.65 19.23 3.56
CA VAL A 10 16.76 19.81 2.54
C VAL A 10 15.63 20.59 3.23
N PRO A 11 15.39 21.87 2.88
CA PRO A 11 14.27 22.64 3.42
C PRO A 11 12.93 21.93 3.20
N THR A 12 12.05 21.95 4.20
CA THR A 12 10.77 21.23 4.16
C THR A 12 9.89 21.65 2.97
N GLU A 13 9.96 22.91 2.54
CA GLU A 13 9.19 23.44 1.39
C GLU A 13 9.63 22.82 0.06
N GLN A 14 10.83 22.23 0.02
CA GLN A 14 11.37 21.50 -1.14
C GLN A 14 11.19 19.98 -1.00
N THR A 15 10.36 19.53 -0.04
CA THR A 15 10.08 18.12 0.20
C THR A 15 8.66 17.73 -0.18
N TRP A 16 8.50 16.48 -0.63
CA TRP A 16 7.17 15.86 -0.74
C TRP A 16 6.45 15.91 0.60
N ASN A 17 5.20 16.38 0.61
CA ASN A 17 4.33 16.27 1.78
C ASN A 17 3.72 14.87 1.85
N LEU A 18 4.36 13.96 2.58
CA LEU A 18 3.85 12.59 2.73
C LEU A 18 2.66 12.46 3.69
N LYS A 19 2.33 13.53 4.42
CA LYS A 19 1.19 13.54 5.37
C LYS A 19 -0.15 13.37 4.69
N ASP A 20 -0.25 13.72 3.40
CA ASP A 20 -1.45 13.54 2.59
C ASP A 20 -1.70 12.05 2.26
N LEU A 21 -0.66 11.21 2.31
CA LEU A 21 -0.78 9.76 2.18
C LEU A 21 -1.01 9.11 3.55
N PHE A 22 -0.13 9.39 4.50
CA PHE A 22 -0.24 8.95 5.89
C PHE A 22 0.23 10.04 6.84
N PRO A 23 -0.62 10.51 7.77
CA PRO A 23 -0.30 11.64 8.63
C PRO A 23 0.83 11.34 9.62
N THR A 24 0.97 10.07 10.01
CA THR A 24 2.02 9.59 10.94
C THR A 24 2.49 8.18 10.57
N GLN A 25 3.61 7.77 11.15
CA GLN A 25 4.12 6.40 11.00
C GLN A 25 3.13 5.38 11.58
N GLU A 26 2.46 5.70 12.69
CA GLU A 26 1.45 4.85 13.31
C GLU A 26 0.24 4.65 12.40
N ALA A 27 -0.19 5.69 11.67
CA ALA A 27 -1.27 5.56 10.70
C ALA A 27 -0.91 4.62 9.54
N TYR A 28 0.34 4.69 9.06
CA TYR A 28 0.87 3.75 8.07
C TYR A 28 0.92 2.31 8.60
N VAL A 29 1.40 2.10 9.83
CA VAL A 29 1.46 0.77 10.44
C VAL A 29 0.05 0.20 10.69
N ALA A 30 -0.89 1.03 11.14
CA ALA A 30 -2.29 0.64 11.31
C ALA A 30 -2.90 0.21 9.96
N GLU A 31 -2.68 0.97 8.89
CA GLU A 31 -3.17 0.63 7.56
C GLU A 31 -2.63 -0.74 7.10
N LEU A 32 -1.34 -1.02 7.31
CA LEU A 32 -0.74 -2.32 6.98
C LEU A 32 -1.42 -3.48 7.72
N ASN A 33 -1.73 -3.30 9.01
CA ASN A 33 -2.42 -4.32 9.80
C ASN A 33 -3.86 -4.54 9.34
N ASP A 34 -4.56 -3.45 8.98
CA ASP A 34 -5.94 -3.47 8.52
C ASP A 34 -6.12 -4.18 7.17
N MET A 35 -5.08 -4.24 6.32
CA MET A 35 -5.11 -4.94 5.04
C MET A 35 -5.52 -6.41 5.18
N ASN A 36 -5.01 -7.10 6.21
CA ASN A 36 -5.33 -8.51 6.43
C ASN A 36 -6.82 -8.74 6.70
N VAL A 37 -7.46 -7.79 7.38
CA VAL A 37 -8.90 -7.85 7.69
C VAL A 37 -9.72 -7.67 6.41
N GLU A 38 -9.36 -6.73 5.55
CA GLU A 38 -10.08 -6.52 4.28
C GLU A 38 -9.93 -7.70 3.33
N VAL A 39 -8.74 -8.28 3.25
CA VAL A 39 -8.51 -9.45 2.38
C VAL A 39 -9.33 -10.64 2.85
N ALA A 40 -9.44 -10.88 4.16
CA ALA A 40 -10.30 -11.92 4.71
C ALA A 40 -11.78 -11.73 4.34
N LYS A 41 -12.28 -10.48 4.28
CA LYS A 41 -13.66 -10.19 3.84
C LYS A 41 -13.89 -10.59 2.37
N ILE A 42 -12.93 -10.28 1.49
CA ILE A 42 -13.02 -10.65 0.07
C ILE A 42 -12.97 -12.17 -0.11
N ILE A 43 -12.09 -12.86 0.62
CA ILE A 43 -11.99 -14.32 0.60
C ILE A 43 -13.30 -14.97 1.07
N ALA A 44 -13.93 -14.42 2.11
CA ALA A 44 -15.21 -14.93 2.61
C ALA A 44 -16.34 -14.83 1.56
N GLN A 45 -16.26 -13.87 0.63
CA GLN A 45 -17.23 -13.70 -0.46
C GLN A 45 -16.97 -14.65 -1.65
N LYS A 46 -15.85 -15.38 -1.68
CA LYS A 46 -15.39 -16.21 -2.81
C LYS A 46 -16.41 -17.22 -3.31
N SER A 47 -17.11 -17.91 -2.41
CA SER A 47 -18.09 -18.93 -2.81
C SER A 47 -19.41 -18.35 -3.32
N SER A 48 -19.74 -17.10 -2.95
CA SER A 48 -21.02 -16.47 -3.25
C SER A 48 -20.97 -15.38 -4.31
N MET A 49 -19.79 -14.89 -4.66
CA MET A 49 -19.63 -13.74 -5.56
C MET A 49 -20.16 -13.98 -6.98
N THR A 50 -20.21 -15.23 -7.45
CA THR A 50 -20.74 -15.58 -8.78
C THR A 50 -22.24 -15.86 -8.80
N ASN A 51 -22.92 -15.81 -7.64
CA ASN A 51 -24.34 -16.16 -7.54
C ASN A 51 -25.28 -15.15 -8.21
N SER A 52 -24.84 -13.91 -8.42
CA SER A 52 -25.60 -12.88 -9.11
C SER A 52 -24.72 -11.71 -9.55
N SER A 53 -25.19 -10.90 -10.51
CA SER A 53 -24.54 -9.65 -10.90
C SER A 53 -24.33 -8.69 -9.73
N LYS A 54 -25.29 -8.64 -8.79
CA LYS A 54 -25.18 -7.82 -7.58
C LYS A 54 -24.07 -8.32 -6.64
N ALA A 55 -23.96 -9.63 -6.44
CA ALA A 55 -22.91 -10.22 -5.62
C ALA A 55 -21.52 -9.97 -6.23
N LEU A 56 -21.40 -10.10 -7.56
CA LEU A 56 -20.15 -9.82 -8.26
C LEU A 56 -19.75 -8.35 -8.14
N TYR A 57 -20.71 -7.43 -8.36
CA TYR A 57 -20.48 -6.00 -8.21
C TYR A 57 -19.95 -5.65 -6.81
N GLN A 58 -20.57 -6.18 -5.75
CA GLN A 58 -20.11 -5.93 -4.37
C GLN A 58 -18.71 -6.47 -4.09
N ALA A 59 -18.37 -7.65 -4.62
CA ALA A 59 -17.04 -8.22 -4.49
C ALA A 59 -15.98 -7.35 -5.22
N LEU A 60 -16.31 -6.87 -6.43
CA LEU A 60 -15.42 -6.00 -7.21
C LEU A 60 -15.21 -4.63 -6.55
N GLU A 61 -16.26 -4.01 -6.01
CA GLU A 61 -16.15 -2.75 -5.25
C GLU A 61 -15.19 -2.91 -4.06
N THR A 62 -15.33 -4.01 -3.31
CA THR A 62 -14.45 -4.31 -2.16
C THR A 62 -13.00 -4.53 -2.62
N TYR A 63 -12.82 -5.26 -3.73
CA TYR A 63 -11.50 -5.50 -4.32
C TYR A 63 -10.82 -4.20 -4.80
N PHE A 64 -11.53 -3.32 -5.52
CA PHE A 64 -10.95 -2.07 -6.00
C PHE A 64 -10.66 -1.08 -4.86
N ALA A 65 -11.49 -1.04 -3.83
CA ALA A 65 -11.22 -0.27 -2.62
C ALA A 65 -9.91 -0.73 -1.95
N LEU A 66 -9.71 -2.05 -1.83
CA LEU A 66 -8.44 -2.62 -1.35
C LEU A 66 -7.26 -2.24 -2.25
N LYS A 67 -7.37 -2.37 -3.58
CA LYS A 67 -6.28 -2.01 -4.50
C LYS A 67 -5.87 -0.55 -4.38
N GLY A 68 -6.82 0.37 -4.21
CA GLY A 68 -6.53 1.79 -3.95
C GLY A 68 -5.71 2.01 -2.68
N ARG A 69 -6.01 1.26 -1.61
CA ARG A 69 -5.25 1.30 -0.35
C ARG A 69 -3.83 0.74 -0.52
N LEU A 70 -3.66 -0.36 -1.25
CA LEU A 70 -2.35 -0.93 -1.57
C LEU A 70 -1.49 0.03 -2.41
N TRP A 71 -2.10 0.71 -3.39
CA TRP A 71 -1.43 1.73 -4.19
C TRP A 71 -0.93 2.90 -3.34
N ARG A 72 -1.75 3.36 -2.38
CA ARG A 72 -1.36 4.41 -1.43
C ARG A 72 -0.16 3.98 -0.56
N LEU A 73 -0.14 2.74 -0.07
CA LEU A 73 0.99 2.17 0.67
C LEU A 73 2.26 2.14 -0.17
N SER A 74 2.17 1.62 -1.40
CA SER A 74 3.29 1.55 -2.34
C SER A 74 3.85 2.94 -2.68
N ALA A 75 2.97 3.90 -2.97
CA ALA A 75 3.38 5.28 -3.24
C ALA A 75 4.12 5.91 -2.06
N TYR A 76 3.64 5.70 -0.82
CA TYR A 76 4.28 6.23 0.38
C TYR A 76 5.71 5.73 0.55
N VAL A 77 5.94 4.42 0.49
CA VAL A 77 7.29 3.85 0.67
C VAL A 77 8.21 4.12 -0.51
N SER A 78 7.66 4.17 -1.74
CA SER A 78 8.43 4.54 -2.94
C SER A 78 8.93 5.99 -2.85
N LEU A 79 8.09 6.93 -2.41
CA LEU A 79 8.50 8.31 -2.22
C LEU A 79 9.56 8.44 -1.12
N LYS A 80 9.42 7.73 0.00
CA LYS A 80 10.46 7.66 1.06
C LYS A 80 11.79 7.16 0.50
N GLN A 81 11.80 6.04 -0.23
CA GLN A 81 13.01 5.52 -0.87
C GLN A 81 13.61 6.48 -1.90
N SER A 82 12.78 7.15 -2.70
CA SER A 82 13.27 8.11 -3.70
C SER A 82 13.95 9.33 -3.05
N ALA A 83 13.48 9.73 -1.86
CA ALA A 83 14.01 10.85 -1.11
C ALA A 83 15.36 10.53 -0.46
N ASP A 84 15.55 9.31 0.02
CA ASP A 84 16.83 8.80 0.51
C ASP A 84 16.90 7.28 0.40
N SER A 85 17.52 6.80 -0.68
CA SER A 85 17.66 5.37 -0.97
C SER A 85 18.74 4.69 -0.12
N SER A 86 19.57 5.46 0.59
CA SER A 86 20.61 4.93 1.49
C SER A 86 20.10 4.71 2.92
N ASN A 87 18.91 5.22 3.24
CA ASN A 87 18.30 5.07 4.55
C ASN A 87 17.76 3.63 4.76
N ALA A 88 18.24 2.96 5.80
CA ALA A 88 17.88 1.57 6.11
C ALA A 88 16.40 1.38 6.50
N GLU A 89 15.78 2.36 7.17
CA GLU A 89 14.35 2.29 7.51
C GLU A 89 13.48 2.40 6.26
N ASN A 90 13.83 3.28 5.31
CA ASN A 90 13.13 3.38 4.03
C ASN A 90 13.23 2.08 3.22
N GLN A 91 14.39 1.42 3.26
CA GLN A 91 14.58 0.11 2.62
C GLN A 91 13.72 -0.97 3.28
N ALA A 92 13.70 -1.02 4.62
CA ALA A 92 12.90 -1.98 5.38
C ALA A 92 11.40 -1.78 5.18
N ASP A 93 10.92 -0.54 5.15
CA ASP A 93 9.51 -0.22 4.91
C ASP A 93 9.07 -0.64 3.51
N ALA A 94 9.88 -0.36 2.48
CA ALA A 94 9.57 -0.80 1.12
C ALA A 94 9.49 -2.33 1.01
N ALA A 95 10.48 -3.04 1.56
CA ALA A 95 10.48 -4.50 1.56
C ALA A 95 9.26 -5.09 2.29
N ARG A 96 8.83 -4.47 3.39
CA ARG A 96 7.63 -4.88 4.13
C ARG A 96 6.36 -4.69 3.29
N VAL A 97 6.20 -3.54 2.65
CA VAL A 97 5.04 -3.26 1.80
C VAL A 97 5.01 -4.21 0.60
N ASP A 98 6.15 -4.45 -0.05
CA ASP A 98 6.24 -5.36 -1.20
C ASP A 98 5.83 -6.79 -0.82
N ALA A 99 6.28 -7.27 0.35
CA ALA A 99 5.90 -8.58 0.87
C ALA A 99 4.39 -8.68 1.13
N VAL A 100 3.80 -7.65 1.76
CA VAL A 100 2.35 -7.61 2.03
C VAL A 100 1.55 -7.56 0.73
N ILE A 101 1.94 -6.73 -0.24
CA ILE A 101 1.25 -6.66 -1.55
C ILE A 101 1.31 -8.02 -2.25
N THR A 102 2.49 -8.66 -2.29
CA THR A 102 2.67 -9.96 -2.94
C THR A 102 1.80 -11.04 -2.30
N GLU A 103 1.76 -11.08 -0.97
CA GLU A 103 0.93 -12.03 -0.23
C GLU A 103 -0.56 -11.83 -0.53
N ILE A 104 -1.01 -10.57 -0.51
CA ILE A 104 -2.41 -10.22 -0.81
C ILE A 104 -2.79 -10.57 -2.24
N GLU A 105 -1.94 -10.24 -3.22
CA GLU A 105 -2.17 -10.58 -4.62
C GLU A 105 -2.21 -12.09 -4.85
N THR A 106 -1.39 -12.84 -4.11
CA THR A 106 -1.41 -14.31 -4.14
C THR A 106 -2.74 -14.85 -3.59
N GLN A 107 -3.17 -14.38 -2.43
CA GLN A 107 -4.44 -14.77 -1.81
C GLN A 107 -5.65 -14.44 -2.69
N LEU A 108 -5.59 -13.30 -3.41
CA LEU A 108 -6.66 -12.82 -4.28
C LEU A 108 -6.49 -13.21 -5.75
N SER A 109 -5.53 -14.10 -6.08
CA SER A 109 -5.26 -14.55 -7.46
C SER A 109 -6.46 -15.14 -8.19
N PHE A 110 -7.46 -15.64 -7.45
CA PHE A 110 -8.73 -16.13 -8.01
C PHE A 110 -9.62 -15.03 -8.61
N LEU A 111 -9.36 -13.75 -8.31
CA LEU A 111 -10.05 -12.57 -8.86
C LEU A 111 -9.32 -11.93 -10.04
N ARG A 112 -8.31 -12.59 -10.63
CA ARG A 112 -7.47 -11.99 -11.68
C ARG A 112 -8.32 -11.38 -12.81
N ILE A 113 -8.25 -10.06 -12.94
CA ILE A 113 -8.88 -9.29 -14.02
C ILE A 113 -7.78 -8.98 -15.02
N ASN A 114 -7.88 -9.53 -16.24
CA ASN A 114 -6.98 -9.22 -17.37
C ASN A 114 -7.54 -8.05 -18.18
#